data_AF-A0A257PS33-F1
#
_entry.id   AF-A0A257PS33-F1
#
_cell.length_a   1.000
_cell.length_b   1.000
_cell.length_c   1.000
_cell.angle_alpha   90.00
_cell.angle_beta   90.00
_cell.angle_gamma   90.00
#
_symmetry.space_group_name_H-M   'P 1'
#
loop_
_entity.id
_entity.type
_entity.pdbx_description
1 polymer ?
#
loop_
_entity_poly.entity_id
_entity_poly.type
_entity_poly.pdbx_seq_one_letter_code
_entity_poly.pdbx_strand_id
1 'polypeptide(L)' 'MQNPSNHPDVLLRETDARGVVWLTLNRPQAFNALSEALLEALQQQIDALMHDDAARVVVVRGAGRAFCAGHDLKEMRAQ' A
#
# COMPACT_ATOMS: atom_id res chain seq x y z
N MET A 1 -9.76 -20.25 -7.53
CA MET A 1 -10.15 -19.57 -6.27
C MET A 1 -8.88 -18.99 -5.69
N GLN A 2 -8.65 -17.68 -5.83
CA GLN A 2 -7.42 -17.01 -5.39
C GLN A 2 -7.43 -16.86 -3.86
N ASN A 3 -6.34 -17.26 -3.22
CA ASN A 3 -6.13 -17.13 -1.77
C ASN A 3 -6.14 -15.64 -1.39
N PRO A 4 -6.87 -15.21 -0.34
CA PRO A 4 -6.72 -13.88 0.21
C PRO A 4 -5.40 -13.83 0.99
N SER A 5 -4.33 -13.39 0.34
CA SER A 5 -3.05 -13.11 0.99
C SER A 5 -3.26 -12.00 2.02
N ASN A 6 -3.57 -12.40 3.25
CA ASN A 6 -3.80 -11.56 4.42
C ASN A 6 -2.54 -10.74 4.75
N HIS A 7 -2.35 -9.61 4.06
CA HIS A 7 -1.37 -8.61 4.48
C HIS A 7 -2.03 -7.84 5.62
N PRO A 8 -1.48 -7.89 6.85
CA PRO A 8 -2.10 -7.25 8.00
C PRO A 8 -2.22 -5.77 7.72
N ASP A 9 -3.43 -5.24 7.51
CA ASP A 9 -3.88 -3.84 7.53
C ASP A 9 -2.92 -2.70 7.09
N VAL A 10 -1.76 -2.96 6.45
CA VAL A 10 -0.68 -1.98 6.22
C VAL A 10 -0.89 -1.19 4.94
N LEU A 11 -1.73 -1.69 4.03
CA LEU A 11 -2.10 -1.03 2.80
C LEU A 11 -3.60 -1.22 2.57
N LEU A 12 -4.36 -0.13 2.56
CA LEU A 12 -5.79 -0.15 2.26
C LEU A 12 -6.01 0.16 0.78
N ARG A 13 -6.97 -0.53 0.16
CA ARG A 13 -7.41 -0.26 -1.22
C ARG A 13 -8.88 0.14 -1.24
N GLU A 14 -9.17 1.25 -1.92
CA GLU A 14 -10.52 1.67 -2.27
C GLU A 14 -10.58 1.96 -3.77
N THR A 15 -11.75 1.79 -4.40
CA THR A 15 -11.94 2.13 -5.81
C THR A 15 -13.30 2.76 -6.00
N ASP A 16 -13.34 3.89 -6.69
CA ASP A 16 -14.61 4.57 -7.00
C ASP A 16 -15.15 4.16 -8.38
N ALA A 17 -16.41 4.50 -8.64
CA ALA A 17 -17.09 4.16 -9.90
C ALA A 17 -16.48 4.83 -11.15
N ARG A 18 -15.57 5.79 -10.98
CA ARG A 18 -14.86 6.45 -12.09
C ARG A 18 -13.55 5.75 -12.43
N GLY A 19 -13.18 4.71 -11.68
CA GLY A 19 -11.93 3.98 -11.84
C GLY A 19 -10.74 4.62 -11.10
N VAL A 20 -10.99 5.49 -10.12
CA VAL A 20 -9.92 6.02 -9.27
C VAL A 20 -9.65 5.01 -8.15
N VAL A 21 -8.44 4.47 -8.13
CA VAL A 21 -7.97 3.52 -7.12
C VAL A 21 -7.13 4.26 -6.09
N TRP A 22 -7.53 4.17 -4.83
CA TRP A 22 -6.80 4.73 -3.70
C TRP A 22 -6.03 3.63 -2.99
N LEU A 23 -4.70 3.79 -2.91
CA LEU A 23 -3.83 2.97 -2.09
C LEU A 23 -3.37 3.80 -0.88
N THR A 24 -3.84 3.44 0.31
CA THR A 24 -3.50 4.16 1.55
C THR A 24 -2.49 3.38 2.37
N LEU A 25 -1.26 3.92 2.51
CA LEU A 25 -0.26 3.41 3.44
C LEU A 25 -0.81 3.55 4.87
N ASN A 26 -0.96 2.44 5.59
CA ASN A 26 -1.70 2.39 6.85
C ASN A 26 -0.82 1.91 8.02
N ARG A 27 0.29 2.62 8.23
CA ARG A 27 1.13 2.51 9.44
C ARG A 27 1.32 3.89 10.08
N PRO A 28 0.25 4.63 10.41
CA PRO A 28 0.35 6.03 10.85
C PRO A 28 1.21 6.22 12.11
N GLN A 29 1.23 5.23 13.01
CA GLN A 29 2.07 5.19 14.21
C GLN A 29 3.57 5.16 13.90
N ALA A 30 3.95 4.66 12.73
CA ALA A 30 5.32 4.65 12.21
C ALA A 30 5.52 5.68 11.09
N PHE A 31 4.64 6.68 10.98
CA PHE A 31 4.64 7.67 9.89
C PHE A 31 4.67 7.00 8.49
N ASN A 32 4.01 5.86 8.36
CA ASN A 32 3.94 5.06 7.13
C ASN A 32 5.32 4.69 6.57
N ALA A 33 6.30 4.43 7.44
CA ALA A 33 7.60 3.91 7.02
C ALA A 33 7.46 2.63 6.20
N LEU A 34 8.24 2.52 5.12
CA LEU A 34 8.23 1.41 4.16
C LEU A 34 8.94 0.20 4.76
N SER A 35 8.18 -0.60 5.50
CA SER A 35 8.59 -1.94 5.92
C SER A 35 8.52 -2.92 4.74
N GLU A 36 9.20 -4.06 4.88
CA GLU A 36 9.14 -5.16 3.91
C GLU A 36 7.69 -5.55 3.56
N ALA A 37 6.84 -5.76 4.58
CA ALA A 37 5.43 -6.09 4.37
C ALA A 37 4.62 -5.02 3.62
N LEU A 38 4.97 -3.74 3.77
CA LEU A 38 4.28 -2.65 3.08
C LEU A 38 4.74 -2.54 1.63
N LEU A 39 6.04 -2.75 1.38
CA LEU A 39 6.60 -2.82 0.04
C LEU A 39 6.03 -4.02 -0.74
N GLU A 40 5.93 -5.18 -0.10
CA GLU A 40 5.32 -6.38 -0.68
C GLU A 40 3.84 -6.15 -1.01
N ALA A 41 3.06 -5.56 -0.09
CA ALA A 41 1.66 -5.23 -0.34
C ALA A 41 1.49 -4.25 -1.51
N LEU A 42 2.34 -3.22 -1.59
CA LEU A 42 2.33 -2.24 -2.69
C LEU A 42 2.62 -2.90 -4.02
N GLN A 43 3.65 -3.76 -4.08
CA GLN A 43 4.02 -4.47 -5.30
C GLN A 43 2.87 -5.33 -5.79
N GLN A 44 2.27 -6.15 -4.91
CA GLN A 44 1.14 -7.01 -5.26
C GLN A 44 -0.08 -6.22 -5.77
N GLN A 45 -0.40 -5.07 -5.15
CA GLN A 45 -1.51 -4.24 -5.62
C GLN A 45 -1.22 -3.59 -6.97
N ILE A 46 0.01 -3.10 -7.20
CA ILE A 46 0.39 -2.51 -8.48
C ILE A 46 0.35 -3.57 -9.59
N ASP A 47 0.85 -4.78 -9.34
CA ASP A 47 0.81 -5.89 -10.29
C ASP A 47 -0.62 -6.31 -10.64
N ALA A 48 -1.52 -6.33 -9.64
CA ALA A 48 -2.94 -6.57 -9.87
C ALA A 48 -3.58 -5.46 -10.72
N LEU A 49 -3.21 -4.20 -10.49
CA LEU A 49 -3.74 -3.05 -11.22
C LEU A 49 -3.29 -2.99 -12.68
N MET A 50 -2.14 -3.56 -13.03
CA MET A 50 -1.72 -3.66 -14.43
C MET A 50 -2.67 -4.49 -15.31
N HIS A 51 -3.51 -5.32 -14.69
CA HIS A 51 -4.48 -6.19 -15.36
C HIS A 51 -5.93 -5.76 -15.11
N ASP A 52 -6.14 -4.59 -14.49
CA ASP A 52 -7.46 -4.06 -14.14
C ASP A 52 -7.88 -2.95 -15.13
N ASP A 53 -8.61 -3.33 -16.18
CA ASP A 53 -9.08 -2.41 -17.22
C ASP A 53 -10.01 -1.30 -16.68
N ALA A 54 -10.58 -1.47 -15.48
CA ALA A 54 -11.40 -0.44 -14.84
C ALA A 54 -10.56 0.61 -14.10
N ALA A 55 -9.30 0.31 -13.77
CA ALA A 55 -8.40 1.25 -13.10
C ALA A 55 -7.91 2.32 -14.08
N ARG A 56 -8.28 3.58 -13.82
CA ARG A 56 -7.91 4.74 -14.67
C ARG A 56 -6.84 5.60 -14.05
N VAL A 57 -6.83 5.72 -12.73
CA VAL A 57 -5.89 6.54 -11.96
C VAL A 57 -5.59 5.82 -10.66
N VAL A 58 -4.31 5.77 -10.29
CA VAL A 58 -3.87 5.27 -8.97
C VAL A 58 -3.40 6.46 -8.15
N VAL A 59 -4.01 6.64 -6.98
CA VAL A 59 -3.60 7.64 -5.99
C VAL A 59 -3.00 6.93 -4.80
N VAL A 60 -1.74 7.23 -4.50
CA VAL A 60 -1.06 6.74 -3.29
C VAL A 60 -1.09 7.84 -2.24
N ARG A 61 -1.57 7.52 -1.03
CA ARG A 61 -1.60 8.45 0.11
C ARG A 61 -1.19 7.77 1.42
N GLY A 62 -0.84 8.54 2.43
CA GLY A 62 -0.60 8.03 3.78
C GLY A 62 -1.81 8.22 4.69
N ALA A 63 -2.09 7.25 5.55
CA ALA A 63 -3.02 7.42 6.66
C ALA A 63 -2.45 8.38 7.70
N GLY A 64 -3.32 9.12 8.37
CA GLY A 64 -2.94 10.04 9.44
C GLY A 64 -2.26 11.31 8.95
N ARG A 65 -1.21 11.74 9.66
CA ARG A 65 -0.64 13.10 9.54
C ARG A 65 0.48 13.26 8.50
N ALA A 66 0.98 12.17 7.93
CA ALA A 66 2.13 12.20 7.04
C ALA A 66 1.95 11.19 5.90
N PHE A 67 2.55 11.47 4.74
CA PHE A 67 2.56 10.54 3.62
C PHE A 67 3.39 9.29 3.95
N CYS A 68 4.72 9.44 4.05
CA CYS A 68 5.68 8.37 4.33
C CYS A 68 6.99 8.96 4.86
N ALA A 69 7.60 8.31 5.85
CA ALA A 69 8.90 8.70 6.40
C ALA A 69 10.12 8.12 5.66
N GLY A 70 9.92 7.33 4.59
CA GLY A 70 10.97 6.60 3.87
C GLY A 70 11.08 5.14 4.33
N HIS A 71 12.23 4.50 4.09
CA HIS A 71 12.50 3.12 4.51
C HIS A 71 12.42 2.96 6.04
N ASP A 72 11.91 1.80 6.49
CA ASP A 72 11.88 1.47 7.90
C ASP A 72 13.30 1.18 8.42
N LEU A 73 13.93 2.20 9.01
CA LEU A 73 15.29 2.13 9.54
C LEU A 73 15.46 1.07 10.63
N LYS A 74 14.38 0.63 11.30
CA LYS A 74 14.47 -0.44 12.30
C LYS A 74 14.72 -1.79 11.63
N GLU A 75 14.13 -2.02 10.47
CA GLU A 75 14.34 -3.23 9.67
C GLU A 75 15.72 -3.20 9.00
N MET A 76 16.18 -2.03 8.53
CA MET A 76 17.53 -1.88 7.95
C MET A 76 18.67 -2.15 8.94
N ARG A 77 18.45 -1.95 10.26
CA ARG A 77 19.45 -2.20 11.30
C ARG A 77 19.47 -3.65 11.81
N ALA A 78 18.47 -4.44 11.45
CA ALA A 78 18.36 -5.85 11.82
C ALA A 78 18.99 -6.79 10.78
N GLN A 79 19.59 -6.23 9.71
CA GLN A 79 20.36 -6.93 8.68
C GLN A 79 21.87 -6.80 8.93
#